data_AF-A0A920TK61-F1
#
_entry.id   AF-A0A920TK61-F1
#
_cell.length_a   1.000
_cell.length_b   1.000
_cell.length_c   1.000
_cell.angle_alpha   90.00
_cell.angle_beta   90.00
_cell.angle_gamma   90.00
#
_symmetry.space_group_name_H-M   'P 1'
#
loop_
_entity.id
_entity.type
_entity.pdbx_description
1 polymer ?
#
loop_
_entity_poly.entity_id
_entity_poly.type
_entity_poly.pdbx_seq_one_letter_code
_entity_poly.pdbx_strand_id
1 'polypeptide(L)' 'MFGIIPKTLWEKEAPADEYNRIQMVTRSLLVVSNERKIIIDTGNGINGMIRTDPDTILIWIK' A
#
# COMPACT_ATOMS: atom_id res chain seq x y z
N MET A 1 0.33 6.77 -11.22
CA MET A 1 0.17 5.34 -11.54
C MET A 1 0.58 4.99 -12.95
N PHE A 2 -0.02 5.56 -13.99
CA PHE A 2 0.17 5.02 -15.35
C PHE A 2 1.16 5.79 -16.24
N GLY A 3 1.87 6.79 -15.71
CA GLY A 3 2.95 7.48 -16.42
C GLY A 3 2.50 8.04 -17.77
N ILE A 4 3.18 7.63 -18.85
CA ILE A 4 2.90 8.05 -20.23
C ILE A 4 1.67 7.36 -20.86
N ILE A 5 1.10 6.34 -20.21
CA ILE A 5 0.00 5.57 -20.80
C ILE A 5 -1.26 6.45 -20.84
N PRO A 6 -1.90 6.62 -22.02
CA PRO A 6 -3.11 7.41 -22.17
C PRO A 6 -4.26 6.93 -21.27
N LYS A 7 -5.02 7.89 -20.72
CA LYS A 7 -6.19 7.64 -19.85
C LYS A 7 -7.19 6.67 -20.45
N THR A 8 -7.50 6.84 -21.73
CA THR A 8 -8.43 5.98 -22.47
C THR A 8 -8.04 4.50 -22.50
N LEU A 9 -6.76 4.17 -22.27
CA LEU A 9 -6.28 2.78 -22.19
C LEU A 9 -6.38 2.21 -20.78
N TRP A 10 -5.92 2.93 -19.76
CA TRP A 10 -5.87 2.38 -18.39
C TRP A 10 -7.17 2.55 -17.60
N GLU A 11 -8.03 3.49 -17.96
CA GLU A 11 -9.28 3.79 -17.22
C GLU A 11 -10.28 2.62 -17.24
N LYS A 12 -10.17 1.73 -18.24
CA LYS A 12 -10.99 0.51 -18.31
C LYS A 12 -10.70 -0.45 -17.16
N GLU A 13 -9.43 -0.52 -16.73
CA GLU A 13 -8.96 -1.42 -15.68
C GLU A 13 -8.94 -0.74 -14.29
N ALA A 14 -8.70 0.57 -14.27
CA ALA A 14 -8.68 1.38 -13.07
C ALA A 14 -9.59 2.62 -13.25
N PRO A 15 -10.91 2.48 -13.04
CA PRO A 15 -11.86 3.58 -13.20
C PRO A 15 -11.47 4.77 -12.34
N ALA A 16 -11.43 5.95 -12.95
CA ALA A 16 -11.13 7.19 -12.26
C ALA A 16 -12.42 7.94 -11.88
N ASP A 17 -12.36 8.70 -10.79
CA ASP A 17 -13.41 9.63 -10.40
C ASP A 17 -13.35 10.97 -11.18
N GLU A 18 -14.24 11.89 -10.85
CA GLU A 18 -14.34 13.22 -11.47
C GLU A 18 -13.07 14.08 -11.30
N TYR A 19 -12.23 13.76 -10.31
CA TYR A 19 -10.95 14.42 -10.04
C TYR A 19 -9.76 13.64 -10.62
N ASN A 20 -10.03 12.65 -11.48
CA ASN A 20 -9.03 11.79 -12.10
C ASN A 20 -8.21 10.95 -11.10
N ARG A 21 -8.82 10.58 -9.96
CA ARG A 21 -8.22 9.70 -8.95
C ARG A 21 -8.72 8.28 -9.14
N ILE A 22 -7.84 7.31 -8.91
CA ILE A 22 -8.21 5.88 -8.90
C ILE A 22 -8.25 5.38 -7.46
N GLN A 23 -9.13 4.42 -7.19
CA GLN A 23 -9.16 3.76 -5.89
C GLN A 23 -7.90 2.90 -5.71
N MET A 24 -7.16 3.16 -4.64
CA MET A 24 -6.01 2.37 -4.23
C MET A 24 -6.19 1.86 -2.81
N VAL A 25 -5.55 0.73 -2.52
CA VAL A 25 -5.55 0.12 -1.19
C VAL A 25 -4.12 -0.02 -0.70
N THR A 26 -3.89 0.34 0.56
CA THR A 26 -2.60 0.20 1.25
C THR A 26 -2.57 -1.13 2.01
N ARG A 27 -2.40 -2.23 1.29
CA ARG A 27 -2.36 -3.58 1.88
C ARG A 27 -0.95 -3.89 2.38
N SER A 28 -0.77 -3.91 3.70
CA SER A 28 0.42 -4.47 4.34
C SER A 28 0.48 -5.99 4.20
N LEU A 29 1.70 -6.54 4.09
CA LEU A 29 1.94 -7.98 4.11
C LEU A 29 2.66 -8.37 5.40
N LEU A 30 2.08 -9.32 6.15
CA LEU A 30 2.71 -9.90 7.34
C LEU A 30 3.26 -11.29 7.03
N VAL A 31 4.56 -11.47 7.25
CA VAL A 31 5.25 -12.76 7.17
C VAL A 31 5.56 -13.22 8.59
N VAL A 32 5.10 -14.43 8.93
CA VAL A 32 5.29 -15.02 10.26
C VAL A 32 6.15 -16.27 10.16
N SER A 33 7.17 -16.34 11.01
CA SER A 33 8.00 -17.52 11.22
C SER A 33 8.17 -17.76 12.72
N ASN A 34 8.73 -18.92 13.10
CA ASN A 34 8.95 -19.25 14.51
C ASN A 34 9.91 -18.27 15.21
N GLU A 35 10.84 -17.66 14.48
CA GLU A 35 11.87 -16.77 15.04
C GLU A 35 11.50 -15.29 14.93
N ARG A 36 10.65 -14.93 13.95
CA ARG A 36 10.49 -13.52 13.53
C ARG A 36 9.11 -13.26 12.93
N LYS A 37 8.63 -12.04 13.14
CA LYS A 37 7.52 -11.44 12.40
C LYS A 37 8.05 -10.28 11.56
N ILE A 38 7.71 -10.25 10.28
CA ILE A 38 8.12 -9.21 9.34
C ILE A 38 6.86 -8.61 8.74
N ILE A 39 6.74 -7.28 8.82
CA ILE A 39 5.68 -6.56 8.13
C ILE A 39 6.29 -5.74 7.00
N ILE A 40 5.72 -5.89 5.81
CA ILE A 40 6.08 -5.13 4.61
C ILE A 40 4.98 -4.10 4.40
N ASP A 41 5.39 -2.83 4.41
CA ASP A 41 4.53 -1.65 4.47
C ASP A 41 3.66 -1.60 5.73
N THR A 42 3.28 -0.40 6.15
CA THR A 42 2.41 -0.15 7.31
C THR A 42 1.19 0.70 6.96
N GLY A 43 1.02 0.99 5.67
CA GLY A 43 -0.07 1.81 5.15
C GLY A 43 -0.06 3.21 5.74
N ASN A 44 -1.24 3.81 5.89
CA ASN A 44 -1.38 5.20 6.33
C ASN A 44 -1.53 5.36 7.86
N GLY A 45 -1.63 4.25 8.60
CA GLY A 45 -1.89 4.26 10.04
C GLY A 45 -3.22 4.90 10.46
N ILE A 46 -3.35 5.21 11.75
CA ILE A 46 -4.47 5.98 12.32
C ILE A 46 -3.91 7.35 12.67
N ASN A 47 -4.43 8.42 12.06
CA ASN A 47 -3.90 9.79 12.21
C ASN A 47 -2.39 9.90 11.90
N GLY A 48 -1.88 9.09 10.97
CA GLY A 48 -0.45 9.01 10.65
C GLY A 48 0.40 8.25 11.67
N MET A 49 -0.21 7.66 12.70
CA MET A 49 0.49 6.82 13.68
C MET A 49 0.36 5.35 13.31
N ILE A 50 1.49 4.65 13.30
CA ILE A 50 1.61 3.21 13.08
C ILE A 50 1.97 2.55 14.41
N ARG A 51 1.22 1.52 14.81
CA ARG A 51 1.52 0.71 16.00
C ARG A 51 1.95 -0.67 15.55
N THR A 52 3.12 -1.09 15.99
CA THR A 52 3.63 -2.45 15.76
C THR A 52 4.20 -3.02 17.04
N ASP A 53 4.17 -4.35 17.17
CA ASP A 53 4.78 -5.03 18.30
C ASP A 53 6.31 -4.81 18.28
N PRO A 54 6.98 -4.69 19.45
CA PRO A 54 8.43 -4.47 19.51
C PRO A 54 9.28 -5.48 18.74
N ASP A 55 8.80 -6.71 18.59
CA ASP A 55 9.50 -7.81 17.93
C ASP A 55 9.25 -7.87 16.41
N THR A 56 8.48 -6.92 15.86
CA THR A 56 8.15 -6.89 14.42
C THR A 56 9.18 -6.06 13.65
N ILE A 57 9.78 -6.68 12.63
CA ILE A 57 10.66 -5.97 11.70
C ILE A 57 9.82 -5.25 10.64
N LEU A 58 10.01 -3.92 10.53
CA LEU A 58 9.36 -3.07 9.52
C LEU A 58 10.22 -3.00 8.26
N ILE A 59 9.64 -3.35 7.11
CA ILE A 59 10.25 -3.12 5.79
C ILE A 59 9.41 -2.09 5.05
N TRP A 60 10.00 -0.92 4.83
CA TRP A 60 9.43 0.14 4.00
C TRP A 60 9.93 -0.02 2.57
N ILE A 61 9.01 -0.26 1.64
CA ILE A 61 9.31 -0.22 0.22
C ILE A 61 9.13 1.24 -0.21
N LYS A 62 10.23 1.88 -0.64
CA LYS A 62 10.21 3.24 -1.20
C LYS A 62 9.54 3.27 -2.57
#